data_AF-D3TNW2-F1
#
_entry.id   AF-D3TNW2-F1
#
_cell.length_a   1.000
_cell.length_b   1.000
_cell.length_c   1.000
_cell.angle_alpha   90.00
_cell.angle_beta   90.00
_cell.angle_gamma   90.00
#
_symmetry.space_group_name_H-M   'P 1'
#
loop_
_entity.id
_entity.type
_entity.pdbx_description
1 polymer ?
#
loop_
_entity_poly.entity_id
_entity_poly.type
_entity_poly.pdbx_seq_one_letter_code
_entity_poly.pdbx_strand_id
1 'polypeptide(L)'
;MFSTLHSSGLTGIFLKQSTTLRGLASKTNKLKRKKHNSILTRGMYRYWEPTYNRMELSQPQDAKKAPNQFRLVSYNILAQDLLVEHLQLYQGIHSKLLHWEHRLEKLKSELEILQPDILCLQEMQYNHLKSFVQELSHKRKVEYIFKKKTGRRTDGCAIIYDRNKFKLDDDQCVEYYTNDVATLNRENVAIMAKFQVRNDPSTEFIVATTHLLYNPRREDVRISQVGVLLRALASFAIRSKHSRLPTILAGDFNFTPDTDAYKCLVTQRKFNEYLFQMESIDFGSDAVSTFQDEWVTVDYILKSIAEDKEKSITIESTYKLPTAESCMNIGKIPNTFLGSDHFSLAISFSIR
;
A
#
# COMPACT_ATOMS: atom_id res chain seq x y z
N MET A 1 -6.53 78.33 -28.52
CA MET A 1 -5.49 79.36 -28.30
C MET A 1 -4.34 78.69 -27.56
N PHE A 2 -3.12 78.81 -28.11
CA PHE A 2 -1.81 78.26 -27.67
C PHE A 2 -1.71 76.72 -27.69
N SER A 3 -0.99 75.98 -28.56
CA SER A 3 0.33 76.12 -29.23
C SER A 3 1.42 76.60 -28.26
N THR A 4 2.42 75.80 -27.90
CA THR A 4 3.58 75.52 -28.77
C THR A 4 4.36 74.25 -28.40
N LEU A 5 4.86 73.60 -29.45
CA LEU A 5 5.91 72.58 -29.54
C LEU A 5 7.31 73.16 -29.31
N HIS A 6 8.29 72.31 -28.95
CA HIS A 6 9.69 72.21 -29.44
C HIS A 6 10.21 70.81 -28.98
N SER A 7 10.48 69.82 -29.83
CA SER A 7 11.66 69.60 -30.72
C SER A 7 13.00 69.59 -29.94
N SER A 8 14.00 68.71 -30.14
CA SER A 8 14.35 67.76 -31.20
C SER A 8 15.61 66.95 -30.82
N GLY A 9 15.70 65.70 -31.32
CA GLY A 9 16.93 65.01 -31.81
C GLY A 9 17.90 64.40 -30.78
N LEU A 10 18.72 63.38 -31.04
CA LEU A 10 18.93 62.46 -32.18
C LEU A 10 19.95 61.38 -31.68
N THR A 11 19.82 60.15 -32.20
CA THR A 11 20.89 59.14 -32.47
C THR A 11 21.80 58.55 -31.36
N GLY A 12 21.95 57.22 -31.36
CA GLY A 12 23.13 56.55 -30.80
C GLY A 12 22.95 55.06 -30.45
N ILE A 13 23.40 54.18 -31.35
CA ILE A 13 23.55 52.73 -31.20
C ILE A 13 24.65 52.40 -30.16
N PHE A 14 24.49 51.37 -29.31
CA PHE A 14 25.56 50.39 -28.98
C PHE A 14 25.04 49.18 -28.15
N LEU A 15 25.37 47.97 -28.64
CA LEU A 15 25.29 46.69 -27.92
C LEU A 15 26.25 46.65 -26.72
N LYS A 16 25.86 45.97 -25.62
CA LYS A 16 26.50 44.71 -25.14
C LYS A 16 25.93 44.22 -23.78
N GLN A 17 25.59 42.93 -23.78
CA GLN A 17 25.77 41.92 -22.73
C GLN A 17 25.32 42.21 -21.27
N SER A 18 24.30 41.48 -20.80
CA SER A 18 24.45 40.72 -19.55
C SER A 18 23.55 39.46 -19.53
N THR A 19 24.17 38.33 -19.85
CA THR A 19 23.73 36.98 -19.49
C THR A 19 24.21 36.67 -18.09
N THR A 20 23.33 36.58 -17.09
CA THR A 20 23.38 35.60 -15.97
C THR A 20 22.36 35.94 -14.86
N LEU A 21 21.08 35.60 -15.05
CA LEU A 21 20.10 35.53 -13.94
C LEU A 21 19.09 34.37 -14.09
N ARG A 22 19.32 33.40 -14.99
CA ARG A 22 18.42 32.24 -15.19
C ARG A 22 18.79 30.97 -14.42
N GLY A 23 19.82 31.02 -13.56
CA GLY A 23 20.35 29.84 -12.85
C GLY A 23 19.74 29.53 -11.47
N LEU A 24 19.06 30.49 -10.83
CA LEU A 24 18.56 30.33 -9.45
C LEU A 24 17.07 29.95 -9.35
N ALA A 25 16.27 30.22 -10.38
CA ALA A 25 14.83 29.90 -10.39
C ALA A 25 14.51 28.42 -10.68
N SER A 26 15.45 27.64 -11.24
CA SER A 26 15.20 26.22 -11.56
C SER A 26 15.47 25.28 -10.38
N LYS A 27 16.36 25.66 -9.45
CA LYS A 27 16.65 24.87 -8.22
C LYS A 27 15.52 24.98 -7.20
N THR A 28 14.89 26.15 -7.05
CA THR A 28 13.75 26.37 -6.14
C THR A 28 12.50 25.62 -6.58
N ASN A 29 12.27 25.47 -7.88
CA ASN A 29 11.17 24.66 -8.41
C ASN A 29 11.40 23.14 -8.29
N LYS A 30 12.65 22.65 -8.32
CA LYS A 30 12.96 21.23 -8.03
C LYS A 30 12.73 20.87 -6.56
N LEU A 31 13.06 21.76 -5.62
CA LEU A 31 12.75 21.58 -4.19
C LEU A 31 11.24 21.68 -3.89
N LYS A 32 10.50 22.54 -4.60
CA LYS A 32 9.03 22.61 -4.49
C LYS A 32 8.34 21.35 -5.06
N ARG A 33 8.83 20.77 -6.17
CA ARG A 33 8.26 19.52 -6.72
C ARG A 33 8.49 18.29 -5.84
N LYS A 34 9.57 18.22 -5.06
CA LYS A 34 9.78 17.13 -4.07
C LYS A 34 8.80 17.19 -2.90
N LYS A 35 8.26 18.38 -2.55
CA LYS A 35 7.33 18.55 -1.43
C LYS A 35 5.89 18.09 -1.70
N HIS A 36 5.51 17.79 -2.94
CA HIS A 36 4.12 17.41 -3.28
C HIS A 36 3.80 15.92 -3.13
N ASN A 37 4.78 15.05 -2.85
CA ASN A 37 4.57 13.60 -2.69
C ASN A 37 4.87 13.07 -1.28
N SER A 38 4.92 13.94 -0.27
CA SER A 38 5.21 13.56 1.13
C SER A 38 4.10 14.03 2.05
N ILE A 39 3.62 13.15 2.92
CA ILE A 39 2.77 13.52 4.06
C ILE A 39 3.72 14.11 5.11
N LEU A 40 3.60 15.42 5.37
CA LEU A 40 4.38 16.11 6.40
C LEU A 40 3.60 16.10 7.70
N THR A 41 3.93 15.20 8.61
CA THR A 41 3.32 15.13 9.95
C THR A 41 4.41 15.25 10.98
N ARG A 42 4.51 16.41 11.64
CA ARG A 42 5.42 16.73 12.77
C ARG A 42 6.66 15.80 12.88
N GLY A 43 7.60 15.93 11.95
CA GLY A 43 8.87 15.18 11.96
C GLY A 43 8.91 13.88 11.13
N MET A 44 7.76 13.33 10.72
CA MET A 44 7.69 12.18 9.84
C MET A 44 7.62 12.61 8.37
N TYR A 45 8.62 12.19 7.59
CA TYR A 45 8.67 12.36 6.14
C TYR A 45 8.52 11.00 5.49
N ARG A 46 7.28 10.59 5.17
CA ARG A 46 7.04 9.41 4.34
C ARG A 46 7.09 9.80 2.87
N TYR A 47 7.87 9.07 2.07
CA TYR A 47 8.09 9.38 0.66
C TYR A 47 8.27 8.10 -0.16
N TRP A 48 8.07 8.22 -1.47
CA TRP A 48 8.36 7.13 -2.42
C TRP A 48 9.87 7.00 -2.63
N GLU A 49 10.42 5.84 -2.30
CA GLU A 49 11.84 5.47 -2.45
C GLU A 49 11.98 4.47 -3.61
N PRO A 50 12.74 4.80 -4.68
CA PRO A 50 13.02 3.85 -5.76
C PRO A 50 13.83 2.66 -5.25
N THR A 51 13.54 1.46 -5.74
CA THR A 51 14.22 0.21 -5.36
C THR A 51 15.57 0.01 -6.07
N TYR A 52 15.83 0.74 -7.15
CA TYR A 52 17.08 0.66 -7.90
C TYR A 52 18.09 1.73 -7.44
N ASN A 53 19.35 1.33 -7.28
CA ASN A 53 20.45 2.25 -7.02
C ASN A 53 20.62 3.21 -8.21
N ARG A 54 20.44 4.50 -7.96
CA ARG A 54 20.53 5.56 -8.97
C ARG A 54 21.93 5.73 -9.61
N MET A 55 22.91 4.89 -9.24
CA MET A 55 24.28 4.97 -9.75
C MET A 55 24.50 4.28 -11.10
N GLU A 56 23.57 3.45 -11.59
CA GLU A 56 23.72 2.73 -12.86
C GLU A 56 22.96 3.33 -14.06
N LEU A 57 22.37 4.53 -13.93
CA LEU A 57 21.74 5.19 -15.07
C LEU A 57 22.35 6.58 -15.30
N SER A 58 23.21 6.63 -16.32
CA SER A 58 23.68 7.83 -16.98
C SER A 58 22.50 8.64 -17.54
N GLN A 59 22.26 9.80 -16.91
CA GLN A 59 21.45 10.95 -17.33
C GLN A 59 19.93 10.76 -17.59
N PRO A 60 19.11 11.74 -17.16
CA PRO A 60 17.67 11.74 -17.37
C PRO A 60 17.32 12.35 -18.73
N GLN A 61 17.18 11.52 -19.75
CA GLN A 61 16.43 11.89 -20.96
C GLN A 61 15.17 11.03 -21.02
N ASP A 62 14.01 11.69 -20.85
CA ASP A 62 12.68 11.16 -21.07
C ASP A 62 12.37 9.80 -20.42
N ALA A 63 12.31 9.77 -19.09
CA ALA A 63 11.58 8.72 -18.37
C ALA A 63 10.07 8.84 -18.69
N LYS A 64 9.67 8.47 -19.91
CA LYS A 64 8.31 8.04 -20.19
C LYS A 64 8.01 6.97 -19.13
N LYS A 65 6.92 7.14 -18.37
CA LYS A 65 6.40 6.07 -17.49
C LYS A 65 6.52 4.76 -18.27
N ALA A 66 7.24 3.79 -17.72
CA ALA A 66 7.24 2.45 -18.31
C ALA A 66 5.78 2.05 -18.55
N PRO A 67 5.42 1.54 -19.74
CA PRO A 67 4.07 1.04 -19.96
C PRO A 67 3.74 0.03 -18.84
N ASN A 68 2.53 0.12 -18.27
CA ASN A 68 2.01 -0.78 -17.24
C ASN A 68 2.64 -0.68 -15.84
N GLN A 69 2.98 0.52 -15.37
CA GLN A 69 3.28 0.77 -13.96
C GLN A 69 2.00 1.03 -13.14
N PHE A 70 1.82 0.28 -12.06
CA PHE A 70 0.67 0.34 -11.16
C PHE A 70 1.08 0.69 -9.73
N ARG A 71 0.09 1.01 -8.89
CA ARG A 71 0.27 1.23 -7.45
C ARG A 71 -0.65 0.35 -6.63
N LEU A 72 -0.09 -0.34 -5.65
CA LEU A 72 -0.84 -1.08 -4.64
C LEU A 72 -0.59 -0.47 -3.27
N VAL A 73 -1.66 -0.31 -2.49
CA VAL A 73 -1.61 0.08 -1.07
C VAL A 73 -2.21 -1.04 -0.24
N SER A 74 -1.57 -1.39 0.88
CA SER A 74 -2.13 -2.24 1.94
C SER A 74 -2.34 -1.41 3.19
N TYR A 75 -3.50 -1.51 3.83
CA TYR A 75 -3.80 -0.68 5.00
C TYR A 75 -4.80 -1.36 5.94
N ASN A 76 -4.36 -1.69 7.16
CA ASN A 76 -5.28 -1.90 8.27
C ASN A 76 -5.82 -0.52 8.71
N ILE A 77 -7.13 -0.30 8.55
CA ILE A 77 -7.76 1.01 8.74
C ILE A 77 -8.48 1.17 10.08
N LEU A 78 -8.32 0.20 10.98
CA LEU A 78 -8.90 0.17 12.32
C LEU A 78 -10.43 0.28 12.30
N ALA A 79 -11.12 -0.85 12.43
CA ALA A 79 -12.58 -0.86 12.44
C ALA A 79 -13.10 -0.06 13.65
N GLN A 80 -14.19 0.71 13.47
CA GLN A 80 -14.71 1.52 14.56
C GLN A 80 -15.23 0.68 15.72
N ASP A 81 -15.90 -0.44 15.41
CA ASP A 81 -16.42 -1.37 16.41
C ASP A 81 -15.26 -2.01 17.20
N LEU A 82 -14.16 -2.39 16.53
CA LEU A 82 -12.97 -2.95 17.19
C LEU A 82 -12.25 -1.91 18.07
N LEU A 83 -12.13 -0.68 17.58
CA LEU A 83 -11.61 0.44 18.36
C LEU A 83 -12.42 0.62 19.65
N VAL A 84 -13.75 0.63 19.54
CA VAL A 84 -14.66 0.81 20.70
C VAL A 84 -14.60 -0.40 21.64
N GLU A 85 -14.55 -1.62 21.11
CA GLU A 85 -14.38 -2.87 21.89
C GLU A 85 -13.07 -2.86 22.70
N HIS A 86 -12.02 -2.23 22.18
CA HIS A 86 -10.68 -2.18 22.77
C HIS A 86 -10.23 -0.77 23.14
N LEU A 87 -11.16 0.10 23.56
CA LEU A 87 -10.91 1.51 23.84
C LEU A 87 -9.75 1.76 24.84
N GLN A 88 -9.48 0.81 25.74
CA GLN A 88 -8.37 0.85 26.69
C GLN A 88 -6.99 0.99 26.01
N LEU A 89 -6.82 0.47 24.79
CA LEU A 89 -5.56 0.59 24.04
C LEU A 89 -5.27 2.04 23.63
N TYR A 90 -6.31 2.86 23.52
CA TYR A 90 -6.26 4.24 23.04
C TYR A 90 -6.37 5.29 24.16
N GLN A 91 -6.17 4.89 25.42
CA GLN A 91 -6.19 5.81 26.56
C GLN A 91 -5.19 6.97 26.37
N GLY A 92 -5.65 8.19 26.66
CA GLY A 92 -4.86 9.42 26.49
C GLY A 92 -4.93 10.02 25.08
N ILE A 93 -5.58 9.36 24.11
CA ILE A 93 -5.96 10.00 22.85
C ILE A 93 -7.30 10.72 23.06
N HIS A 94 -7.38 11.97 22.60
CA HIS A 94 -8.60 12.76 22.70
C HIS A 94 -9.74 12.07 21.90
N SER A 95 -10.90 11.85 22.53
CA SER A 95 -12.01 11.06 21.98
C SER A 95 -12.41 11.47 20.56
N LYS A 96 -12.49 12.78 20.27
CA LYS A 96 -12.73 13.35 18.93
C LYS A 96 -11.86 12.72 17.82
N LEU A 97 -10.62 12.36 18.12
CA LEU A 97 -9.69 11.77 17.15
C LEU A 97 -9.98 10.28 16.87
N LEU A 98 -10.72 9.62 17.76
CA LEU A 98 -11.10 8.21 17.67
C LEU A 98 -12.41 7.98 16.90
N HIS A 99 -13.20 9.03 16.67
CA HIS A 99 -14.43 8.94 15.90
C HIS A 99 -14.16 8.66 14.43
N TRP A 100 -15.01 7.81 13.83
CA TRP A 100 -14.88 7.36 12.45
C TRP A 100 -14.79 8.53 11.47
N GLU A 101 -15.59 9.57 11.64
CA GLU A 101 -15.62 10.73 10.75
C GLU A 101 -14.26 11.44 10.69
N HIS A 102 -13.62 11.63 11.85
CA HIS A 102 -12.30 12.25 11.91
C HIS A 102 -11.24 11.35 11.28
N ARG A 103 -11.25 10.06 11.62
CA ARG A 103 -10.30 9.08 11.07
C ARG A 103 -10.44 8.95 9.56
N LEU A 104 -11.67 8.87 9.05
CA LEU A 104 -11.99 8.81 7.64
C LEU A 104 -11.40 9.99 6.87
N GLU A 105 -11.46 11.21 7.39
CA GLU A 105 -10.80 12.36 6.76
C GLU A 105 -9.29 12.17 6.60
N LYS A 106 -8.61 11.60 7.62
CA LYS A 106 -7.16 11.35 7.57
C LYS A 106 -6.81 10.21 6.64
N LEU A 107 -7.56 9.10 6.69
CA LEU A 107 -7.42 7.98 5.77
C LEU A 107 -7.59 8.45 4.31
N LYS A 108 -8.62 9.25 4.03
CA LYS A 108 -8.83 9.84 2.69
C LYS A 108 -7.67 10.73 2.27
N SER A 109 -7.22 11.63 3.13
CA SER A 109 -6.11 12.54 2.83
C SER A 109 -4.83 11.78 2.47
N GLU A 110 -4.54 10.69 3.18
CA GLU A 110 -3.40 9.82 2.89
C GLU A 110 -3.57 9.08 1.55
N LEU A 111 -4.74 8.49 1.30
CA LEU A 111 -5.03 7.79 0.04
C LEU A 111 -5.05 8.73 -1.18
N GLU A 112 -5.41 10.00 -1.00
CA GLU A 112 -5.31 11.03 -2.04
C GLU A 112 -3.86 11.33 -2.43
N ILE A 113 -2.89 11.13 -1.54
CA ILE A 113 -1.46 11.29 -1.84
C ILE A 113 -0.90 10.04 -2.51
N LEU A 114 -1.29 8.86 -2.01
CA LEU A 114 -0.81 7.57 -2.51
C LEU A 114 -1.37 7.25 -3.89
N GLN A 115 -2.61 7.66 -4.17
CA GLN A 115 -3.29 7.45 -5.46
C GLN A 115 -3.30 5.97 -5.89
N PRO A 116 -3.76 5.03 -5.04
CA PRO A 116 -3.68 3.58 -5.28
C PRO A 116 -4.52 3.13 -6.47
N ASP A 117 -3.96 2.27 -7.31
CA ASP A 117 -4.71 1.61 -8.38
C ASP A 117 -5.41 0.34 -7.87
N ILE A 118 -4.82 -0.29 -6.84
CA ILE A 118 -5.40 -1.38 -6.04
C ILE A 118 -5.16 -1.04 -4.56
N LEU A 119 -6.18 -1.20 -3.73
CA LEU A 119 -6.17 -0.93 -2.30
C LEU A 119 -6.65 -2.18 -1.55
N CYS A 120 -5.76 -2.80 -0.81
CA CYS A 120 -6.02 -3.92 0.09
C CYS A 120 -6.29 -3.37 1.50
N LEU A 121 -7.47 -3.62 2.05
CA LEU A 121 -7.86 -3.15 3.37
C LEU A 121 -8.06 -4.30 4.33
N GLN A 122 -7.60 -4.11 5.56
CA GLN A 122 -7.90 -4.93 6.72
C GLN A 122 -8.71 -4.10 7.71
N GLU A 123 -9.50 -4.78 8.55
CA GLU A 123 -10.44 -4.15 9.48
C GLU A 123 -11.43 -3.19 8.80
N MET A 124 -11.83 -3.52 7.58
CA MET A 124 -12.89 -2.77 6.91
C MET A 124 -14.24 -3.15 7.52
N GLN A 125 -14.82 -2.25 8.30
CA GLN A 125 -16.14 -2.44 8.89
C GLN A 125 -17.25 -2.49 7.83
N TYR A 126 -18.11 -3.51 7.89
CA TYR A 126 -19.10 -3.79 6.86
C TYR A 126 -20.05 -2.62 6.57
N ASN A 127 -20.59 -1.97 7.59
CA ASN A 127 -21.54 -0.86 7.42
C ASN A 127 -20.87 0.45 6.94
N HIS A 128 -19.54 0.57 7.07
CA HIS A 128 -18.78 1.73 6.57
C HIS A 128 -18.28 1.54 5.13
N LEU A 129 -18.24 0.30 4.62
CA LEU A 129 -17.65 -0.02 3.32
C LEU A 129 -18.27 0.79 2.17
N LYS A 130 -19.61 0.86 2.09
CA LYS A 130 -20.29 1.51 0.98
C LYS A 130 -19.98 3.01 0.90
N SER A 131 -20.04 3.71 2.04
CA SER A 131 -19.72 5.13 2.10
C SER A 131 -18.22 5.36 1.88
N PHE A 132 -17.35 4.52 2.44
CA PHE A 132 -15.91 4.59 2.21
C PHE A 132 -15.55 4.48 0.71
N VAL A 133 -16.14 3.52 -0.01
CA VAL A 133 -15.93 3.36 -1.46
C VAL A 133 -16.48 4.56 -2.23
N GLN A 134 -17.65 5.10 -1.86
CA GLN A 134 -18.21 6.30 -2.49
C GLN A 134 -17.26 7.48 -2.36
N GLU A 135 -16.66 7.67 -1.20
CA GLU A 135 -15.68 8.74 -0.94
C GLU A 135 -14.44 8.62 -1.83
N LEU A 136 -13.95 7.40 -2.07
CA LEU A 136 -12.85 7.15 -3.01
C LEU A 136 -13.25 7.29 -4.48
N SER A 137 -14.53 7.07 -4.79
CA SER A 137 -15.07 7.05 -6.17
C SER A 137 -15.22 8.45 -6.78
N HIS A 138 -15.22 9.53 -5.99
CA HIS A 138 -15.48 10.88 -6.51
C HIS A 138 -14.52 11.34 -7.61
N LYS A 139 -13.32 10.75 -7.70
CA LYS A 139 -12.31 11.08 -8.73
C LYS A 139 -11.93 9.88 -9.61
N ARG A 140 -12.42 8.67 -9.31
CA ARG A 140 -12.00 7.42 -9.93
C ARG A 140 -13.17 6.47 -10.04
N LYS A 141 -13.24 5.70 -11.13
CA LYS A 141 -14.20 4.61 -11.20
C LYS A 141 -13.59 3.40 -10.50
N VAL A 142 -14.05 3.11 -9.29
CA VAL A 142 -13.56 1.96 -8.52
C VAL A 142 -14.63 0.88 -8.41
N GLU A 143 -14.18 -0.36 -8.32
CA GLU A 143 -14.98 -1.54 -7.96
C GLU A 143 -14.31 -2.20 -6.75
N TYR A 144 -15.01 -3.10 -6.06
CA TYR A 144 -14.45 -3.75 -4.88
C TYR A 144 -14.97 -5.18 -4.69
N ILE A 145 -14.13 -5.99 -4.04
CA ILE A 145 -14.48 -7.29 -3.45
C ILE A 145 -14.35 -7.13 -1.95
N PHE A 146 -15.28 -7.71 -1.19
CA PHE A 146 -15.27 -7.65 0.26
C PHE A 146 -15.63 -9.01 0.87
N LYS A 147 -14.86 -9.42 1.87
CA LYS A 147 -15.13 -10.59 2.70
C LYS A 147 -15.10 -10.18 4.14
N LYS A 148 -16.28 -10.21 4.75
CA LYS A 148 -16.46 -10.12 6.19
C LYS A 148 -15.79 -11.31 6.88
N LYS A 149 -15.17 -11.10 8.04
CA LYS A 149 -14.81 -12.20 8.96
C LYS A 149 -16.08 -13.00 9.30
N THR A 150 -15.93 -14.29 9.56
CA THR A 150 -17.07 -15.16 9.85
C THR A 150 -17.65 -14.88 11.26
N GLY A 151 -18.76 -15.54 11.58
CA GLY A 151 -19.43 -15.43 12.88
C GLY A 151 -19.95 -14.02 13.18
N ARG A 152 -19.63 -13.50 14.38
CA ARG A 152 -20.22 -12.25 14.90
C ARG A 152 -19.39 -10.99 14.65
N ARG A 153 -18.21 -11.12 14.03
CA ARG A 153 -17.36 -9.98 13.69
C ARG A 153 -18.10 -9.01 12.77
N THR A 154 -17.72 -7.74 12.76
CA THR A 154 -18.34 -6.70 11.92
C THR A 154 -17.40 -6.19 10.84
N ASP A 155 -16.12 -6.51 10.95
CA ASP A 155 -15.05 -6.15 10.03
C ASP A 155 -14.64 -7.30 9.11
N GLY A 156 -13.75 -7.00 8.17
CA GLY A 156 -13.23 -7.95 7.21
C GLY A 156 -12.12 -7.36 6.35
N CYS A 157 -11.87 -8.02 5.22
CA CYS A 157 -10.93 -7.57 4.22
C CYS A 157 -11.66 -6.99 3.01
N ALA A 158 -11.04 -6.04 2.31
CA ALA A 158 -11.51 -5.55 1.02
C ALA A 158 -10.37 -5.41 0.01
N ILE A 159 -10.65 -5.65 -1.26
CA ILE A 159 -9.79 -5.26 -2.38
C ILE A 159 -10.58 -4.28 -3.23
N ILE A 160 -10.16 -3.01 -3.24
CA ILE A 160 -10.76 -1.94 -4.05
C ILE A 160 -9.81 -1.64 -5.20
N TYR A 161 -10.29 -1.56 -6.44
CA TYR A 161 -9.44 -1.37 -7.62
C TYR A 161 -10.04 -0.40 -8.64
N ASP A 162 -9.16 0.26 -9.42
CA ASP A 162 -9.56 1.12 -10.55
C ASP A 162 -10.06 0.27 -11.72
N ARG A 163 -11.38 0.28 -11.96
CA ARG A 163 -12.01 -0.51 -13.01
C ARG A 163 -11.60 -0.09 -14.42
N ASN A 164 -10.99 1.09 -14.61
CA ASN A 164 -10.49 1.50 -15.92
C ASN A 164 -9.12 0.89 -16.23
N LYS A 165 -8.38 0.44 -15.21
CA LYS A 165 -7.06 -0.18 -15.36
C LYS A 165 -7.13 -1.70 -15.37
N PHE A 166 -8.02 -2.25 -14.55
CA PHE A 166 -8.13 -3.70 -14.36
C PHE A 166 -9.53 -4.19 -14.67
N LYS A 167 -9.57 -5.42 -15.20
CA LYS A 167 -10.75 -6.27 -15.23
C LYS A 167 -10.54 -7.35 -14.18
N LEU A 168 -11.51 -7.52 -13.29
CA LEU A 168 -11.56 -8.67 -12.40
C LEU A 168 -12.05 -9.87 -13.22
N ASP A 169 -11.19 -10.89 -13.35
CA ASP A 169 -11.52 -12.11 -14.09
C ASP A 169 -12.09 -13.20 -13.17
N ASP A 170 -11.59 -13.27 -11.93
CA ASP A 170 -11.96 -14.30 -10.96
C ASP A 170 -11.62 -13.81 -9.54
N ASP A 171 -12.36 -14.25 -8.54
CA ASP A 171 -12.07 -13.98 -7.13
C ASP A 171 -12.43 -15.17 -6.24
N GLN A 172 -11.68 -15.31 -5.16
CA GLN A 172 -11.89 -16.38 -4.20
C GLN A 172 -11.66 -15.87 -2.78
N CYS A 173 -12.59 -16.21 -1.89
CA CYS A 173 -12.45 -15.98 -0.46
C CYS A 173 -11.91 -17.23 0.25
N VAL A 174 -11.12 -17.03 1.29
CA VAL A 174 -10.65 -18.08 2.19
C VAL A 174 -11.19 -17.80 3.58
N GLU A 175 -11.86 -18.79 4.17
CA GLU A 175 -12.20 -18.79 5.58
C GLU A 175 -11.23 -19.74 6.28
N TYR A 176 -10.56 -19.28 7.33
CA TYR A 176 -9.59 -20.13 8.02
C TYR A 176 -10.24 -21.09 9.01
N TYR A 177 -11.42 -20.74 9.53
CA TYR A 177 -12.15 -21.61 10.44
C TYR A 177 -12.48 -22.94 9.74
N THR A 178 -12.06 -24.04 10.35
CA THR A 178 -12.36 -25.40 9.90
C THR A 178 -12.87 -26.19 11.10
N ASN A 179 -14.06 -26.80 10.96
CA ASN A 179 -14.61 -27.65 12.02
C ASN A 179 -13.61 -28.75 12.41
N ASP A 180 -13.53 -29.03 13.71
CA ASP A 180 -12.72 -30.11 14.29
C ASP A 180 -11.19 -29.98 14.10
N VAL A 181 -10.69 -28.83 13.66
CA VAL A 181 -9.24 -28.54 13.61
C VAL A 181 -8.85 -27.53 14.69
N ALA A 182 -8.14 -28.00 15.72
CA ALA A 182 -7.84 -27.23 16.94
C ALA A 182 -7.10 -25.89 16.71
N THR A 183 -6.26 -25.82 15.67
CA THR A 183 -5.49 -24.62 15.29
C THR A 183 -6.20 -23.75 14.25
N LEU A 184 -7.29 -24.22 13.65
CA LEU A 184 -8.07 -23.49 12.64
C LEU A 184 -9.47 -23.18 13.20
N ASN A 185 -9.51 -22.56 14.37
CA ASN A 185 -10.73 -22.28 15.13
C ASN A 185 -10.98 -20.78 15.30
N ARG A 186 -10.61 -19.98 14.30
CA ARG A 186 -10.74 -18.52 14.31
C ARG A 186 -11.35 -18.02 13.01
N GLU A 187 -12.17 -16.98 13.14
CA GLU A 187 -13.05 -16.41 12.10
C GLU A 187 -12.33 -15.50 11.09
N ASN A 188 -10.98 -15.51 11.11
CA ASN A 188 -10.15 -14.76 10.19
C ASN A 188 -10.40 -15.21 8.73
N VAL A 189 -10.11 -14.32 7.77
CA VAL A 189 -10.38 -14.53 6.34
C VAL A 189 -9.26 -13.97 5.46
N ALA A 190 -9.25 -14.39 4.20
CA ALA A 190 -8.52 -13.75 3.11
C ALA A 190 -9.38 -13.63 1.84
N ILE A 191 -8.93 -12.76 0.93
CA ILE A 191 -9.50 -12.56 -0.40
C ILE A 191 -8.36 -12.66 -1.41
N MET A 192 -8.62 -13.30 -2.54
CA MET A 192 -7.71 -13.39 -3.68
C MET A 192 -8.48 -12.93 -4.91
N ALA A 193 -7.88 -12.05 -5.70
CA ALA A 193 -8.48 -11.45 -6.90
C ALA A 193 -7.51 -11.61 -8.07
N LYS A 194 -8.01 -12.21 -9.15
CA LYS A 194 -7.29 -12.37 -10.42
C LYS A 194 -7.65 -11.22 -11.34
N PHE A 195 -6.66 -10.41 -11.67
CA PHE A 195 -6.82 -9.24 -12.51
C PHE A 195 -6.18 -9.43 -13.88
N GLN A 196 -6.84 -8.92 -14.91
CA GLN A 196 -6.29 -8.66 -16.22
C GLN A 196 -6.12 -7.15 -16.43
N VAL A 197 -4.98 -6.74 -16.97
CA VAL A 197 -4.73 -5.33 -17.33
C VAL A 197 -5.53 -4.97 -18.59
N ARG A 198 -6.35 -3.92 -18.54
CA ARG A 198 -7.23 -3.57 -19.68
C ARG A 198 -6.49 -3.17 -20.94
N ASN A 199 -5.39 -2.43 -20.79
CA ASN A 199 -4.58 -1.95 -21.92
C ASN A 199 -3.54 -2.98 -22.39
N ASP A 200 -3.42 -4.11 -21.68
CA ASP A 200 -2.58 -5.24 -22.05
C ASP A 200 -3.23 -6.54 -21.53
N PRO A 201 -4.25 -7.07 -22.24
CA PRO A 201 -4.99 -8.25 -21.79
C PRO A 201 -4.14 -9.52 -21.65
N SER A 202 -2.92 -9.55 -22.19
CA SER A 202 -1.97 -10.65 -21.99
C SER A 202 -1.36 -10.66 -20.59
N THR A 203 -1.49 -9.56 -19.85
CA THR A 203 -0.95 -9.36 -18.52
C THR A 203 -2.02 -9.60 -17.47
N GLU A 204 -1.86 -10.72 -16.79
CA GLU A 204 -2.71 -11.22 -15.72
C GLU A 204 -1.87 -11.39 -14.45
N PHE A 205 -2.46 -11.13 -13.29
CA PHE A 205 -1.79 -11.26 -11.99
C PHE A 205 -2.82 -11.43 -10.89
N ILE A 206 -2.37 -11.87 -9.72
CA ILE A 206 -3.20 -12.04 -8.54
C ILE A 206 -2.81 -10.99 -7.51
N VAL A 207 -3.82 -10.42 -6.85
CA VAL A 207 -3.65 -9.69 -5.60
C VAL A 207 -4.46 -10.40 -4.53
N ALA A 208 -3.83 -10.65 -3.39
CA ALA A 208 -4.48 -11.24 -2.25
C ALA A 208 -4.30 -10.38 -1.01
N THR A 209 -5.30 -10.42 -0.13
CA THR A 209 -5.17 -9.80 1.19
C THR A 209 -5.78 -10.61 2.32
N THR A 210 -5.18 -10.51 3.51
CA THR A 210 -5.57 -11.27 4.70
C THR A 210 -5.44 -10.42 5.95
N HIS A 211 -6.16 -10.81 7.00
CA HIS A 211 -5.93 -10.36 8.37
C HIS A 211 -5.89 -11.59 9.29
N LEU A 212 -4.69 -11.99 9.73
CA LEU A 212 -4.46 -13.18 10.55
C LEU A 212 -4.78 -12.95 12.03
N LEU A 213 -4.77 -14.02 12.84
CA LEU A 213 -5.08 -13.94 14.27
C LEU A 213 -4.10 -13.02 15.02
N TYR A 214 -4.64 -12.02 15.72
CA TYR A 214 -3.87 -11.12 16.59
C TYR A 214 -3.17 -11.81 17.76
N ASN A 215 -3.88 -12.67 18.53
CA ASN A 215 -3.40 -13.17 19.83
C ASN A 215 -1.92 -13.64 19.80
N PRO A 216 -0.98 -12.91 20.44
CA PRO A 216 0.45 -13.16 20.29
C PRO A 216 0.86 -14.55 20.74
N ARG A 217 0.13 -15.15 21.69
CA ARG A 217 0.39 -16.50 22.24
C ARG A 217 -0.03 -17.65 21.33
N ARG A 218 -0.67 -17.38 20.19
CA ARG A 218 -1.23 -18.40 19.28
C ARG A 218 -0.54 -18.41 17.93
N GLU A 219 0.80 -18.52 17.96
CA GLU A 219 1.60 -18.68 16.75
C GLU A 219 1.24 -19.96 15.98
N ASP A 220 0.89 -21.04 16.68
CA ASP A 220 0.36 -22.29 16.14
C ASP A 220 -0.83 -22.07 15.19
N VAL A 221 -1.74 -21.17 15.57
CA VAL A 221 -2.88 -20.77 14.73
C VAL A 221 -2.40 -19.98 13.52
N ARG A 222 -1.52 -18.99 13.71
CA ARG A 222 -0.98 -18.19 12.59
C ARG A 222 -0.25 -19.06 11.57
N ILE A 223 0.57 -20.02 12.00
CA ILE A 223 1.23 -21.01 11.13
C ILE A 223 0.18 -21.81 10.34
N SER A 224 -0.88 -22.28 11.00
CA SER A 224 -1.94 -23.05 10.35
C SER A 224 -2.71 -22.20 9.32
N GLN A 225 -3.01 -20.94 9.65
CA GLN A 225 -3.65 -19.99 8.74
C GLN A 225 -2.76 -19.68 7.52
N VAL A 226 -1.46 -19.44 7.73
CA VAL A 226 -0.48 -19.28 6.64
C VAL A 226 -0.45 -20.52 5.76
N GLY A 227 -0.49 -21.72 6.33
CA GLY A 227 -0.53 -22.97 5.56
C GLY A 227 -1.79 -23.10 4.68
N VAL A 228 -2.96 -22.71 5.20
CA VAL A 228 -4.21 -22.67 4.42
C VAL A 228 -4.12 -21.62 3.31
N LEU A 229 -3.65 -20.41 3.64
CA LEU A 229 -3.51 -19.30 2.70
C LEU A 229 -2.57 -19.65 1.54
N LEU A 230 -1.37 -20.16 1.83
CA LEU A 230 -0.39 -20.53 0.80
C LEU A 230 -0.91 -21.64 -0.11
N ARG A 231 -1.63 -22.64 0.43
CA ARG A 231 -2.24 -23.70 -0.38
C ARG A 231 -3.32 -23.14 -1.31
N ALA A 232 -4.15 -22.22 -0.80
CA ALA A 232 -5.18 -21.57 -1.58
C ALA A 232 -4.57 -20.70 -2.69
N LEU A 233 -3.56 -19.89 -2.37
CA LEU A 233 -2.83 -19.07 -3.35
C LEU A 233 -2.15 -19.92 -4.43
N ALA A 234 -1.40 -20.96 -4.03
CA ALA A 234 -0.71 -21.84 -4.96
C ALA A 234 -1.69 -22.51 -5.94
N SER A 235 -2.90 -22.84 -5.48
CA SER A 235 -3.96 -23.41 -6.32
C SER A 235 -4.60 -22.36 -7.22
N PHE A 236 -4.89 -21.17 -6.69
CA PHE A 236 -5.53 -20.08 -7.43
C PHE A 236 -4.61 -19.45 -8.49
N ALA A 237 -3.29 -19.52 -8.27
CA ALA A 237 -2.26 -19.05 -9.19
C ALA A 237 -2.02 -19.97 -10.39
N ILE A 238 -2.59 -21.17 -10.44
CA ILE A 238 -2.43 -22.10 -11.57
C ILE A 238 -3.02 -21.48 -12.85
N ARG A 239 -2.16 -21.15 -13.82
CA ARG A 239 -2.56 -20.75 -15.17
C ARG A 239 -2.55 -21.95 -16.13
N SER A 240 -1.53 -22.78 -16.04
CA SER A 240 -1.40 -24.02 -16.81
C SER A 240 -0.64 -25.08 -16.01
N LYS A 241 -0.42 -26.28 -16.57
CA LYS A 241 0.39 -27.32 -15.90
C LYS A 241 1.80 -26.83 -15.51
N HIS A 242 2.37 -25.87 -16.22
CA HIS A 242 3.75 -25.40 -16.03
C HIS A 242 3.87 -23.87 -15.90
N SER A 243 2.78 -23.16 -15.59
CA SER A 243 2.86 -21.71 -15.40
C SER A 243 1.89 -21.19 -14.35
N ARG A 244 2.35 -20.20 -13.60
CA ARG A 244 1.61 -19.51 -12.54
C ARG A 244 1.45 -18.04 -12.87
N LEU A 245 0.42 -17.44 -12.28
CA LEU A 245 0.24 -15.99 -12.32
C LEU A 245 1.12 -15.32 -11.26
N PRO A 246 1.79 -14.21 -11.60
CA PRO A 246 2.47 -13.39 -10.61
C PRO A 246 1.49 -12.97 -9.52
N THR A 247 1.86 -13.15 -8.27
CA THR A 247 0.98 -12.94 -7.12
C THR A 247 1.57 -11.90 -6.17
N ILE A 248 0.78 -10.89 -5.81
CA ILE A 248 1.08 -9.97 -4.69
C ILE A 248 0.19 -10.38 -3.53
N LEU A 249 0.78 -10.61 -2.36
CA LEU A 249 0.06 -10.86 -1.12
C LEU A 249 0.33 -9.70 -0.16
N ALA A 250 -0.73 -9.09 0.35
CA ALA A 250 -0.63 -7.94 1.23
C ALA A 250 -1.53 -8.09 2.47
N GLY A 251 -1.14 -7.60 3.63
CA GLY A 251 -2.08 -7.58 4.76
C GLY A 251 -1.43 -7.42 6.11
N ASP A 252 -2.26 -7.59 7.13
CA ASP A 252 -1.87 -7.64 8.54
C ASP A 252 -1.74 -9.11 8.96
N PHE A 253 -0.51 -9.51 9.23
CA PHE A 253 -0.17 -10.88 9.56
C PHE A 253 -0.04 -11.13 11.06
N ASN A 254 -0.03 -10.08 11.89
CA ASN A 254 0.13 -10.18 13.34
C ASN A 254 1.34 -11.04 13.77
N PHE A 255 2.43 -10.94 13.02
CA PHE A 255 3.72 -11.55 13.39
C PHE A 255 4.89 -10.73 12.85
N THR A 256 6.02 -10.78 13.54
CA THR A 256 7.29 -10.15 13.15
C THR A 256 8.18 -11.10 12.34
N PRO A 257 9.24 -10.61 11.65
CA PRO A 257 10.07 -11.43 10.76
C PRO A 257 10.82 -12.60 11.42
N ASP A 258 11.01 -12.57 12.74
CA ASP A 258 11.71 -13.59 13.53
C ASP A 258 10.86 -14.84 13.86
N THR A 259 9.54 -14.75 13.67
CA THR A 259 8.58 -15.82 13.96
C THR A 259 8.65 -16.98 12.97
N ASP A 260 8.24 -18.17 13.39
CA ASP A 260 8.12 -19.34 12.52
C ASP A 260 6.97 -19.20 11.53
N ALA A 261 5.91 -18.47 11.89
CA ALA A 261 4.84 -18.10 10.96
C ALA A 261 5.37 -17.28 9.76
N TYR A 262 6.26 -16.31 10.01
CA TYR A 262 6.92 -15.55 8.94
C TYR A 262 7.81 -16.46 8.08
N LYS A 263 8.65 -17.30 8.71
CA LYS A 263 9.50 -18.27 7.98
C LYS A 263 8.65 -19.18 7.09
N CYS A 264 7.50 -19.64 7.57
CA CYS A 264 6.55 -20.44 6.78
C CYS A 264 6.08 -19.71 5.51
N LEU A 265 5.89 -18.39 5.59
CA LEU A 265 5.40 -17.55 4.50
C LEU A 265 6.45 -17.38 3.39
N VAL A 266 7.71 -17.19 3.75
CA VAL A 266 8.80 -16.85 2.81
C VAL A 266 9.67 -18.04 2.38
N THR A 267 9.51 -19.19 3.02
CA THR A 267 10.24 -20.41 2.66
C THR A 267 9.59 -21.09 1.46
N GLN A 268 10.40 -21.55 0.50
CA GLN A 268 9.92 -22.32 -0.64
C GLN A 268 9.25 -23.62 -0.17
N ARG A 269 8.03 -23.87 -0.67
CA ARG A 269 7.24 -25.05 -0.29
C ARG A 269 6.66 -25.74 -1.51
N LYS A 270 6.56 -27.07 -1.43
CA LYS A 270 5.96 -27.90 -2.46
C LYS A 270 4.46 -28.06 -2.19
N PHE A 271 3.61 -27.63 -3.13
CA PHE A 271 2.16 -27.82 -3.15
C PHE A 271 1.77 -28.56 -4.42
N ASN A 272 1.25 -29.79 -4.31
CA ASN A 272 0.79 -30.62 -5.45
C ASN A 272 1.83 -30.71 -6.60
N GLU A 273 3.08 -31.03 -6.28
CA GLU A 273 4.22 -31.07 -7.21
C GLU A 273 4.84 -29.73 -7.62
N TYR A 274 4.30 -28.58 -7.19
CA TYR A 274 4.79 -27.24 -7.56
C TYR A 274 5.48 -26.54 -6.41
N LEU A 275 6.58 -25.83 -6.69
CA LEU A 275 7.20 -24.97 -5.70
C LEU A 275 6.48 -23.61 -5.70
N PHE A 276 6.18 -23.12 -4.51
CA PHE A 276 5.59 -21.80 -4.32
C PHE A 276 6.34 -21.11 -3.19
N GLN A 277 6.78 -19.88 -3.46
CA GLN A 277 7.53 -19.08 -2.52
C GLN A 277 7.13 -17.62 -2.64
N MET A 278 6.95 -16.98 -1.49
CA MET A 278 6.79 -15.54 -1.39
C MET A 278 8.13 -14.89 -1.01
N GLU A 279 8.36 -13.69 -1.52
CA GLU A 279 9.50 -12.85 -1.20
C GLU A 279 8.98 -11.56 -0.56
N SER A 280 9.56 -11.19 0.58
CA SER A 280 9.28 -9.94 1.27
C SER A 280 9.84 -8.75 0.51
N ILE A 281 9.11 -7.65 0.50
CA ILE A 281 9.57 -6.38 -0.05
C ILE A 281 10.11 -5.51 1.09
N ASP A 282 11.27 -4.89 0.89
CA ASP A 282 11.88 -3.99 1.86
C ASP A 282 11.22 -2.59 1.84
N PHE A 283 10.78 -2.14 3.01
CA PHE A 283 10.18 -0.81 3.24
C PHE A 283 11.09 0.13 4.03
N GLY A 284 12.33 -0.29 4.31
CA GLY A 284 13.37 0.43 5.05
C GLY A 284 13.92 -0.39 6.23
N SER A 285 15.21 -0.19 6.54
CA SER A 285 15.81 -0.73 7.76
C SER A 285 15.07 -0.23 8.99
N ASP A 286 14.81 -1.13 9.93
CA ASP A 286 14.13 -0.86 11.21
C ASP A 286 12.76 -0.18 11.03
N ALA A 287 12.14 -0.41 9.87
CA ALA A 287 10.79 0.01 9.57
C ALA A 287 9.80 -0.63 10.55
N VAL A 288 8.77 0.15 10.90
CA VAL A 288 7.67 -0.28 11.76
C VAL A 288 6.33 0.05 11.10
N SER A 289 5.34 -0.80 11.32
CA SER A 289 4.01 -0.65 10.73
C SER A 289 2.93 -0.31 11.77
N THR A 290 3.13 -0.61 13.05
CA THR A 290 2.15 -0.33 14.12
C THR A 290 2.81 -0.29 15.51
N PHE A 291 2.04 0.09 16.53
CA PHE A 291 2.45 0.08 17.94
C PHE A 291 1.63 -0.97 18.71
N GLN A 292 2.29 -2.03 19.19
CA GLN A 292 1.70 -3.10 20.01
C GLN A 292 2.59 -3.33 21.23
N ASP A 293 2.43 -2.50 22.26
CA ASP A 293 3.36 -2.31 23.40
C ASP A 293 4.74 -1.75 23.01
N GLU A 294 5.24 -2.12 21.83
CA GLU A 294 6.40 -1.55 21.15
C GLU A 294 6.12 -1.33 19.66
N TRP A 295 6.99 -0.57 18.99
CA TRP A 295 6.87 -0.36 17.54
C TRP A 295 7.36 -1.60 16.79
N VAL A 296 6.45 -2.22 16.02
CA VAL A 296 6.70 -3.49 15.35
C VAL A 296 6.27 -3.44 13.88
N THR A 297 6.78 -4.38 13.09
CA THR A 297 6.28 -4.66 11.74
C THR A 297 5.47 -5.93 11.74
N VAL A 298 4.17 -5.81 11.48
CA VAL A 298 3.23 -6.94 11.32
C VAL A 298 2.48 -6.89 9.98
N ASP A 299 2.60 -5.77 9.27
CA ASP A 299 2.01 -5.57 7.95
C ASP A 299 3.06 -5.82 6.87
N TYR A 300 2.69 -6.59 5.84
CA TYR A 300 3.61 -6.94 4.76
C TYR A 300 2.94 -6.78 3.40
N ILE A 301 3.77 -6.45 2.40
CA ILE A 301 3.48 -6.70 0.98
C ILE A 301 4.58 -7.63 0.48
N LEU A 302 4.18 -8.79 -0.04
CA LEU A 302 5.06 -9.82 -0.58
C LEU A 302 4.72 -10.07 -2.04
N LYS A 303 5.69 -10.53 -2.82
CA LYS A 303 5.48 -11.00 -4.19
C LYS A 303 5.86 -12.47 -4.33
N SER A 304 5.21 -13.20 -5.23
CA SER A 304 5.66 -14.55 -5.59
C SER A 304 7.00 -14.48 -6.31
N ILE A 305 7.86 -15.47 -6.05
CA ILE A 305 9.05 -15.70 -6.87
C ILE A 305 8.62 -16.41 -8.15
N ALA A 306 9.01 -15.88 -9.30
CA ALA A 306 8.73 -16.47 -10.60
C ALA A 306 9.72 -17.61 -10.89
N GLU A 307 9.23 -18.71 -11.46
CA GLU A 307 10.10 -19.74 -12.05
C GLU A 307 10.59 -19.31 -13.45
N ASP A 308 11.62 -19.98 -13.97
CA ASP A 308 12.19 -19.68 -15.28
C ASP A 308 11.08 -19.69 -16.37
N LYS A 309 10.97 -18.57 -17.11
CA LYS A 309 9.98 -18.29 -18.19
C LYS A 309 8.60 -17.78 -17.73
N GLU A 310 8.35 -17.60 -16.43
CA GLU A 310 7.12 -16.96 -15.96
C GLU A 310 7.21 -15.43 -15.97
N LYS A 311 6.04 -14.76 -16.07
CA LYS A 311 5.97 -13.33 -15.80
C LYS A 311 6.32 -13.07 -14.33
N SER A 312 6.99 -11.96 -14.06
CA SER A 312 7.43 -11.58 -12.70
C SER A 312 6.91 -10.21 -12.30
N ILE A 313 6.75 -10.01 -10.99
CA ILE A 313 6.46 -8.69 -10.42
C ILE A 313 7.79 -7.97 -10.17
N THR A 314 7.95 -6.83 -10.82
CA THR A 314 9.07 -5.91 -10.56
C THR A 314 8.60 -4.77 -9.67
N ILE A 315 9.24 -4.58 -8.52
CA ILE A 315 8.97 -3.44 -7.63
C ILE A 315 9.83 -2.27 -8.08
N GLU A 316 9.18 -1.17 -8.45
CA GLU A 316 9.81 0.05 -8.97
C GLU A 316 10.12 1.07 -7.86
N SER A 317 9.23 1.16 -6.87
CA SER A 317 9.43 1.98 -5.67
C SER A 317 8.55 1.52 -4.51
N THR A 318 8.97 1.77 -3.28
CA THR A 318 8.18 1.55 -2.06
C THR A 318 7.88 2.88 -1.39
N TYR A 319 6.77 2.97 -0.66
CA TYR A 319 6.44 4.14 0.16
C TYR A 319 6.95 3.90 1.57
N LYS A 320 8.06 4.58 1.89
CA LYS A 320 8.88 4.29 3.07
C LYS A 320 8.07 4.27 4.36
N LEU A 321 8.29 3.24 5.16
CA LEU A 321 7.77 3.16 6.52
C LEU A 321 8.66 3.99 7.46
N PRO A 322 8.10 4.57 8.53
CA PRO A 322 8.90 5.22 9.55
C PRO A 322 9.70 4.18 10.35
N THR A 323 10.77 4.62 11.00
CA THR A 323 11.49 3.81 11.99
C THR A 323 10.85 3.97 13.38
N ALA A 324 11.14 3.04 14.29
CA ALA A 324 10.71 3.15 15.70
C ALA A 324 11.13 4.50 16.33
N GLU A 325 12.37 4.94 16.07
CA GLU A 325 12.90 6.24 16.54
C GLU A 325 12.08 7.42 15.99
N SER A 326 11.78 7.40 14.68
CA SER A 326 10.95 8.44 14.07
C SER A 326 9.55 8.48 14.69
N CYS A 327 9.02 7.32 15.11
CA CYS A 327 7.69 7.22 15.70
C CYS A 327 7.61 7.75 17.14
N MET A 328 8.71 7.82 17.88
CA MET A 328 8.75 8.45 19.21
C MET A 328 8.29 9.91 19.17
N ASN A 329 8.54 10.61 18.05
CA ASN A 329 8.13 12.00 17.84
C ASN A 329 6.66 12.16 17.40
N ILE A 330 6.05 11.07 16.89
CA ILE A 330 4.64 11.06 16.43
C ILE A 330 3.69 10.94 17.62
N GLY A 331 4.12 10.25 18.68
CA GLY A 331 3.29 9.90 19.82
C GLY A 331 2.30 8.80 19.48
N LYS A 332 1.22 8.70 20.27
CA LYS A 332 0.18 7.68 20.09
C LYS A 332 -0.56 7.85 18.77
N ILE A 333 -0.98 6.73 18.19
CA ILE A 333 -1.81 6.65 16.98
C ILE A 333 -3.08 5.85 17.29
N PRO A 334 -4.24 6.14 16.66
CA PRO A 334 -4.47 7.24 15.72
C PRO A 334 -4.36 8.63 16.38
N ASN A 335 -4.16 9.67 15.58
CA ASN A 335 -3.97 11.05 16.06
C ASN A 335 -4.49 12.09 15.07
N THR A 336 -4.11 13.36 15.26
CA THR A 336 -4.57 14.48 14.42
C THR A 336 -4.20 14.36 12.94
N PHE A 337 -3.24 13.49 12.60
CA PHE A 337 -2.73 13.30 11.26
C PHE A 337 -2.93 11.89 10.71
N LEU A 338 -2.99 10.88 11.58
CA LEU A 338 -3.12 9.46 11.21
C LEU A 338 -4.47 8.92 11.65
N GLY A 339 -5.22 8.34 10.71
CA GLY A 339 -6.57 7.82 10.95
C GLY A 339 -6.62 6.36 11.40
N SER A 340 -5.47 5.70 11.47
CA SER A 340 -5.32 4.31 11.92
C SER A 340 -4.19 4.23 12.94
N ASP A 341 -4.16 3.13 13.69
CA ASP A 341 -3.05 2.67 14.51
C ASP A 341 -2.04 1.82 13.72
N HIS A 342 -2.23 1.67 12.41
CA HIS A 342 -1.24 1.15 11.48
C HIS A 342 -0.78 2.22 10.49
N PHE A 343 0.41 2.05 9.92
CA PHE A 343 0.88 2.80 8.76
C PHE A 343 0.50 2.05 7.48
N SER A 344 0.01 2.78 6.48
CA SER A 344 -0.22 2.21 5.15
C SER A 344 1.09 1.71 4.52
N LEU A 345 1.12 0.53 3.90
CA LEU A 345 2.23 0.12 3.03
C LEU A 345 1.86 0.43 1.59
N ALA A 346 2.81 0.87 0.76
CA ALA A 346 2.54 1.07 -0.65
C ALA A 346 3.72 0.71 -1.55
N ILE A 347 3.42 0.12 -2.70
CA ILE A 347 4.39 -0.20 -3.73
C ILE A 347 3.94 0.39 -5.06
N SER A 348 4.92 0.76 -5.89
CA SER A 348 4.72 0.88 -7.33
C SER A 348 5.40 -0.29 -8.01
N PHE A 349 4.70 -0.95 -8.92
CA PHE A 349 5.16 -2.18 -9.53
C PHE A 349 4.82 -2.25 -11.01
N SER A 350 5.53 -3.10 -11.73
CA SER A 350 5.22 -3.53 -13.10
C SER A 350 5.21 -5.05 -13.18
N ILE A 351 4.56 -5.60 -14.20
CA ILE A 351 4.54 -7.04 -14.49
C ILE A 351 5.32 -7.22 -15.79
N ARG A 352 6.36 -8.06 -15.77
CA ARG A 352 7.27 -8.26 -16.90
C ARG A 352 7.32 -9.72 -17.31
#